data_AF-A0A1S3QZH7-F1
#
_entry.id   AF-A0A1S3QZH7-F1
#
_cell.length_a   1.000
_cell.length_b   1.000
_cell.length_c   1.000
_cell.angle_alpha   90.00
_cell.angle_beta   90.00
_cell.angle_gamma   90.00
#
_symmetry.space_group_name_H-M   'P 1'
#
loop_
_entity.id
_entity.type
_entity.pdbx_description
1 polymer ?
#
loop_
_entity_poly.entity_id
_entity_poly.type
_entity_poly.pdbx_seq_one_letter_code
_entity_poly.pdbx_strand_id
1 'polypeptide(L)'
;MKNSTSSDMFHKAFPERFVECFIAEQNMVSVAIGCATRDRTVAFASTFAAFLSRAYDHIRMAAVSESNINLAGSHCGVSIGEDGPSQMALEDIAMFRAIPTCTVFYPSDGVSAERSVELAANTKGICFIRITRPELKVIYDPDEKFEVGVAKVVRQSYSDKVTVIGAGVTLHEALAAADQLASEGKSSSWWPGRELHHKQCPGPLFIGCLHRWD
;
A
#
# COMPACT_ATOMS: atom_id res chain seq x y z
N MET A 1 2.73 -19.39 -5.47
CA MET A 1 2.68 -17.98 -5.02
C MET A 1 3.19 -17.00 -6.07
N LYS A 2 4.34 -17.24 -6.73
CA LYS A 2 4.89 -16.30 -7.74
C LYS A 2 3.95 -15.88 -8.89
N ASN A 3 3.10 -16.79 -9.37
CA ASN A 3 2.12 -16.50 -10.43
C ASN A 3 1.01 -15.54 -9.96
N SER A 4 0.80 -15.42 -8.64
CA SER A 4 -0.25 -14.61 -8.04
C SER A 4 0.27 -13.28 -7.50
N THR A 5 1.58 -13.17 -7.24
CA THR A 5 2.24 -11.92 -6.84
C THR A 5 2.89 -11.19 -8.02
N SER A 6 2.79 -11.75 -9.23
CA SER A 6 3.45 -11.26 -10.45
C SER A 6 4.98 -11.21 -10.39
N SER A 7 5.58 -11.82 -9.35
CA SER A 7 7.05 -11.92 -9.21
C SER A 7 7.67 -12.90 -10.22
N ASP A 8 6.84 -13.67 -10.92
CA ASP A 8 7.28 -14.53 -12.03
C ASP A 8 7.84 -13.71 -13.21
N MET A 9 7.37 -12.47 -13.41
CA MET A 9 7.96 -11.56 -14.39
C MET A 9 9.42 -11.26 -14.08
N PHE A 10 9.75 -10.99 -12.81
CA PHE A 10 11.13 -10.80 -12.39
C PHE A 10 11.96 -12.08 -12.53
N HIS A 11 11.40 -13.24 -12.16
CA HIS A 11 12.06 -14.54 -12.33
C HIS A 11 12.41 -14.83 -13.80
N LYS A 12 11.52 -14.49 -14.74
CA LYS A 12 11.76 -14.65 -16.18
C LYS A 12 12.88 -13.73 -16.69
N ALA A 13 12.92 -12.49 -16.21
CA ALA A 13 13.91 -11.49 -16.64
C ALA A 13 15.28 -11.69 -15.99
N PHE A 14 15.33 -12.09 -14.72
CA PHE A 14 16.53 -12.18 -13.89
C PHE A 14 16.53 -13.45 -13.02
N PRO A 15 16.56 -14.64 -13.62
CA PRO A 15 16.44 -15.91 -12.89
C PRO A 15 17.54 -16.10 -11.85
N GLU A 16 18.75 -15.61 -12.11
CA GLU A 16 19.90 -15.67 -11.21
C GLU A 16 19.76 -14.82 -9.94
N ARG A 17 18.81 -13.88 -9.93
CA ARG A 17 18.51 -13.00 -8.79
C ARG A 17 17.18 -13.35 -8.11
N PHE A 18 16.53 -14.43 -8.52
CA PHE A 18 15.27 -14.90 -7.93
C PHE A 18 15.50 -16.10 -7.01
N VAL A 19 14.98 -16.03 -5.78
CA VAL A 19 15.08 -17.10 -4.80
C VAL A 19 13.69 -17.64 -4.47
N GLU A 20 13.37 -18.84 -4.97
CA GLU A 20 12.13 -19.53 -4.62
C GLU A 20 12.25 -20.09 -3.19
N CYS A 21 11.40 -19.60 -2.29
CA CYS A 21 11.40 -20.02 -0.89
C CYS A 21 10.29 -21.04 -0.55
N PHE A 22 9.51 -21.50 -1.54
CA PHE A 22 8.36 -22.38 -1.35
C PHE A 22 7.33 -21.80 -0.34
N ILE A 23 6.47 -22.64 0.23
CA ILE A 23 5.46 -22.23 1.22
C ILE A 23 6.12 -22.14 2.61
N ALA A 24 7.08 -21.24 2.75
CA ALA A 24 7.88 -21.08 3.97
C ALA A 24 8.18 -19.60 4.26
N GLU A 25 7.15 -18.81 4.54
CA GLU A 25 7.19 -17.35 4.68
C GLU A 25 8.14 -16.89 5.79
N GLN A 26 8.18 -17.60 6.92
CA GLN A 26 9.16 -17.35 7.98
C GLN A 26 10.60 -17.46 7.46
N ASN A 27 10.90 -18.56 6.76
CA ASN A 27 12.20 -18.77 6.15
C ASN A 27 12.49 -17.73 5.05
N MET A 28 11.50 -17.40 4.22
CA MET A 28 11.62 -16.39 3.17
C MET A 28 12.06 -15.03 3.74
N VAL A 29 11.43 -14.58 4.83
CA VAL A 29 11.81 -13.33 5.50
C VAL A 29 13.22 -13.43 6.08
N SER A 30 13.59 -14.54 6.74
CA SER A 30 14.96 -14.76 7.22
C SER A 30 16.02 -14.74 6.10
N VAL A 31 15.70 -15.36 4.96
CA VAL A 31 16.58 -15.35 3.79
C VAL A 31 16.77 -13.92 3.28
N ALA A 32 15.69 -13.14 3.16
CA ALA A 32 15.77 -11.74 2.77
C ALA A 32 16.63 -10.90 3.73
N ILE A 33 16.45 -11.08 5.06
CA ILE A 33 17.27 -10.43 6.08
C ILE A 33 18.76 -10.79 5.88
N GLY A 34 19.05 -12.09 5.71
CA GLY A 34 20.41 -12.59 5.49
C GLY A 34 21.06 -12.02 4.24
N CYS A 35 20.33 -11.99 3.12
CA CYS A 35 20.79 -11.40 1.85
C CYS A 35 21.04 -9.90 1.95
N ALA A 36 20.25 -9.17 2.75
CA ALA A 36 20.41 -7.72 2.95
C ALA A 36 21.60 -7.36 3.86
N THR A 37 22.13 -8.31 4.65
CA THR A 37 23.25 -8.02 5.55
C THR A 37 24.44 -7.42 4.81
N ARG A 38 25.15 -6.48 5.46
CA ARG A 38 26.33 -5.78 4.89
C ARG A 38 26.07 -5.13 3.53
N ASP A 39 24.83 -4.70 3.29
CA ASP A 39 24.38 -4.03 2.08
C ASP A 39 24.72 -4.81 0.80
N ARG A 40 24.72 -6.15 0.89
CA ARG A 40 25.09 -7.02 -0.24
C ARG A 40 24.02 -7.08 -1.31
N THR A 41 22.76 -6.95 -0.93
CA THR A 41 21.61 -6.95 -1.85
C THR A 41 20.50 -6.03 -1.34
N VAL A 42 19.66 -5.56 -2.26
CA VAL A 42 18.36 -4.94 -1.94
C VAL A 42 17.29 -6.01 -2.15
N ALA A 43 16.86 -6.64 -1.05
CA ALA A 43 15.97 -7.80 -1.11
C ALA A 43 14.49 -7.37 -1.19
N PHE A 44 13.75 -8.00 -2.11
CA PHE A 44 12.30 -7.94 -2.20
C PHE A 44 11.73 -9.34 -1.98
N ALA A 45 10.90 -9.53 -0.95
CA ALA A 45 10.18 -10.77 -0.70
C ALA A 45 8.68 -10.55 -0.92
N SER A 46 8.01 -11.51 -1.57
CA SER A 46 6.60 -11.36 -1.93
C SER A 46 5.77 -12.60 -1.61
N THR A 47 4.62 -12.39 -0.99
CA THR A 47 3.56 -13.40 -0.77
C THR A 47 2.22 -12.67 -0.63
N PHE A 48 1.14 -13.35 -0.25
CA PHE A 48 -0.11 -12.66 0.09
C PHE A 48 0.10 -11.89 1.39
N ALA A 49 -0.44 -10.68 1.50
CA ALA A 49 -0.32 -9.86 2.70
C ALA A 49 -0.84 -10.60 3.95
N ALA A 50 -1.87 -11.44 3.81
CA ALA A 50 -2.38 -12.29 4.88
C ALA A 50 -1.32 -13.25 5.43
N PHE A 51 -0.47 -13.83 4.56
CA PHE A 51 0.54 -14.81 4.97
C PHE A 51 1.82 -14.19 5.54
N LEU A 52 2.01 -12.87 5.41
CA LEU A 52 3.08 -12.17 6.13
C LEU A 52 2.85 -12.19 7.65
N SER A 53 1.60 -12.37 8.11
CA SER A 53 1.30 -12.62 9.54
C SER A 53 2.04 -13.85 10.08
N ARG A 54 2.23 -14.88 9.24
CA ARG A 54 2.96 -16.11 9.61
C ARG A 54 4.45 -15.85 9.84
N ALA A 55 5.00 -14.77 9.27
CA ALA A 55 6.39 -14.35 9.42
C ALA A 55 6.56 -13.15 10.38
N TYR A 56 5.51 -12.77 11.14
CA TYR A 56 5.52 -11.52 11.89
C TYR A 56 6.67 -11.41 12.89
N ASP A 57 7.04 -12.48 13.60
CA ASP A 57 8.18 -12.45 14.52
C ASP A 57 9.52 -12.21 13.80
N HIS A 58 9.67 -12.77 12.60
CA HIS A 58 10.88 -12.55 11.78
C HIS A 58 10.94 -11.10 11.28
N ILE A 59 9.80 -10.52 10.88
CA ILE A 59 9.69 -9.11 10.49
C ILE A 59 10.00 -8.20 11.68
N ARG A 60 9.47 -8.51 12.86
CA ARG A 60 9.76 -7.79 14.10
C ARG A 60 11.25 -7.85 14.44
N MET A 61 11.87 -9.03 14.34
CA MET A 61 13.30 -9.19 14.58
C MET A 61 14.16 -8.55 13.48
N ALA A 62 13.66 -8.40 12.25
CA ALA A 62 14.33 -7.64 11.20
C ALA A 62 14.50 -6.16 11.61
N ALA A 63 13.49 -5.57 12.26
CA ALA A 63 13.55 -4.20 12.76
C ALA A 63 14.56 -4.06 13.89
N VAL A 64 14.56 -5.02 14.83
CA VAL A 64 15.56 -5.09 15.92
C VAL A 64 16.98 -5.25 15.36
N SER A 65 17.12 -5.95 14.23
CA SER A 65 18.40 -6.14 13.55
C SER A 65 18.78 -4.98 12.63
N GLU A 66 18.00 -3.88 12.62
CA GLU A 66 18.19 -2.72 11.74
C GLU A 66 18.31 -3.10 10.25
N SER A 67 17.58 -4.13 9.84
CA SER A 67 17.65 -4.69 8.49
C SER A 67 16.93 -3.81 7.47
N ASN A 68 17.47 -3.76 6.25
CA ASN A 68 16.88 -3.09 5.09
C ASN A 68 16.25 -4.13 4.16
N ILE A 69 14.95 -4.39 4.32
CA ILE A 69 14.22 -5.38 3.50
C ILE A 69 12.90 -4.81 2.99
N ASN A 70 12.52 -5.22 1.77
CA ASN A 70 11.27 -4.84 1.14
C ASN A 70 10.33 -6.04 1.08
N LEU A 71 9.10 -5.88 1.56
CA LEU A 71 8.07 -6.90 1.60
C LEU A 71 6.87 -6.44 0.76
N ALA A 72 6.53 -7.19 -0.28
CA ALA A 72 5.34 -6.95 -1.09
C ALA A 72 4.25 -7.96 -0.72
N GLY A 73 3.15 -7.47 -0.15
CA GLY A 73 1.99 -8.29 0.21
C GLY A 73 0.86 -8.06 -0.78
N SER A 74 0.52 -9.07 -1.59
CA SER A 74 -0.63 -8.99 -2.52
C SER A 74 -1.94 -9.44 -1.86
N HIS A 75 -3.05 -9.38 -2.62
CA HIS A 75 -4.35 -9.92 -2.18
C HIS A 75 -4.84 -9.29 -0.87
N CYS A 76 -4.68 -7.97 -0.73
CA CYS A 76 -5.14 -7.28 0.46
C CYS A 76 -6.66 -7.03 0.47
N GLY A 77 -7.26 -7.03 1.65
CA GLY A 77 -8.66 -6.68 1.86
C GLY A 77 -9.67 -7.72 1.36
N VAL A 78 -10.94 -7.34 1.42
CA VAL A 78 -12.07 -8.17 0.98
C VAL A 78 -12.23 -8.24 -0.54
N SER A 79 -11.57 -7.33 -1.27
CA SER A 79 -11.65 -7.20 -2.73
C SER A 79 -11.02 -8.37 -3.49
N ILE A 80 -10.49 -9.37 -2.79
CA ILE A 80 -9.98 -10.60 -3.42
C ILE A 80 -11.11 -11.47 -4.00
N GLY A 81 -12.32 -11.37 -3.44
CA GLY A 81 -13.50 -12.11 -3.89
C GLY A 81 -13.63 -13.48 -3.23
N GLU A 82 -13.71 -14.50 -4.08
CA GLU A 82 -14.25 -15.83 -3.77
C GLU A 82 -13.34 -16.73 -2.93
N ASP A 83 -12.04 -16.42 -2.84
CA ASP A 83 -11.07 -17.20 -2.05
C ASP A 83 -11.42 -17.20 -0.55
N GLY A 84 -12.11 -16.16 -0.08
CA GLY A 84 -12.63 -16.09 1.28
C GLY A 84 -11.63 -15.55 2.31
N PRO A 85 -12.01 -15.52 3.59
CA PRO A 85 -11.31 -14.75 4.62
C PRO A 85 -9.92 -15.27 4.98
N SER A 86 -9.56 -16.51 4.65
CA SER A 86 -8.22 -17.05 4.96
C SER A 86 -7.11 -16.44 4.10
N GLN A 87 -7.45 -15.78 3.00
CA GLN A 87 -6.51 -15.05 2.13
C GLN A 87 -6.64 -13.54 2.26
N MET A 88 -7.70 -13.04 2.93
CA MET A 88 -7.96 -11.62 3.09
C MET A 88 -7.02 -11.01 4.13
N ALA A 89 -6.09 -10.16 3.68
CA ALA A 89 -5.28 -9.38 4.61
C ALA A 89 -6.10 -8.18 5.14
N LEU A 90 -6.50 -8.25 6.40
CA LEU A 90 -7.32 -7.21 7.05
C LEU A 90 -6.60 -6.53 8.22
N GLU A 91 -5.57 -7.19 8.74
CA GLU A 91 -4.73 -6.79 9.86
C GLU A 91 -3.32 -6.33 9.44
N ASP A 92 -2.98 -6.45 8.15
CA ASP A 92 -1.63 -6.24 7.64
C ASP A 92 -1.12 -4.80 7.87
N ILE A 93 -1.96 -3.79 7.65
CA ILE A 93 -1.61 -2.40 7.95
C ILE A 93 -1.33 -2.23 9.45
N ALA A 94 -2.15 -2.82 10.32
CA ALA A 94 -1.96 -2.73 11.77
C ALA A 94 -0.65 -3.42 12.20
N MET A 95 -0.38 -4.60 11.64
CA MET A 95 0.83 -5.38 11.89
C MET A 95 2.09 -4.59 11.49
N PHE A 96 2.13 -4.05 10.28
CA PHE A 96 3.31 -3.34 9.79
C PHE A 96 3.50 -1.97 10.44
N ARG A 97 2.42 -1.26 10.78
CA ARG A 97 2.50 0.00 11.52
C ARG A 97 3.02 -0.17 12.95
N ALA A 98 2.91 -1.37 13.53
CA ALA A 98 3.47 -1.64 14.86
C ALA A 98 5.00 -1.84 14.83
N ILE A 99 5.62 -1.93 13.65
CA ILE A 99 7.06 -2.12 13.49
C ILE A 99 7.77 -0.75 13.40
N PRO A 100 8.69 -0.40 14.34
CA PRO A 100 9.22 0.96 14.46
C PRO A 100 9.96 1.53 13.25
N THR A 101 10.63 0.68 12.46
CA THR A 101 11.42 1.09 11.28
C THR A 101 10.65 0.89 9.97
N CYS A 102 9.34 0.61 10.04
CA CYS A 102 8.57 0.24 8.87
C CYS A 102 7.96 1.44 8.15
N THR A 103 8.20 1.54 6.83
CA THR A 103 7.46 2.41 5.91
C THR A 103 6.36 1.62 5.22
N VAL A 104 5.13 2.11 5.23
CA VAL A 104 3.97 1.42 4.63
C VAL A 104 3.48 2.16 3.39
N PHE A 105 3.64 1.51 2.24
CA PHE A 105 3.15 1.95 0.96
C PHE A 105 1.84 1.25 0.62
N TYR A 106 0.82 2.03 0.28
CA TYR A 106 -0.42 1.49 -0.26
C TYR A 106 -0.77 2.17 -1.60
N PRO A 107 -0.17 1.71 -2.71
CA PRO A 107 -0.45 2.28 -4.03
C PRO A 107 -1.90 2.07 -4.45
N SER A 108 -2.43 3.04 -5.20
CA SER A 108 -3.82 3.06 -5.67
C SER A 108 -3.98 2.77 -7.16
N ASP A 109 -2.89 2.71 -7.92
CA ASP A 109 -2.87 2.37 -9.35
C ASP A 109 -1.49 1.87 -9.77
N GLY A 110 -1.31 1.60 -11.08
CA GLY A 110 -0.04 1.13 -11.63
C GLY A 110 1.13 2.11 -11.46
N VAL A 111 0.90 3.41 -11.66
CA VAL A 111 1.94 4.44 -11.56
C VAL A 111 2.43 4.57 -10.11
N SER A 112 1.50 4.70 -9.16
CA SER A 112 1.85 4.75 -7.74
C SER A 112 2.48 3.44 -7.25
N ALA A 113 2.15 2.29 -7.83
CA ALA A 113 2.79 1.01 -7.51
C ALA A 113 4.25 0.96 -7.99
N GLU A 114 4.53 1.37 -9.23
CA GLU A 114 5.89 1.48 -9.77
C GLU A 114 6.75 2.40 -8.88
N ARG A 115 6.23 3.58 -8.56
CA ARG A 115 6.90 4.57 -7.71
C ARG A 115 7.09 4.08 -6.28
N SER A 116 6.14 3.31 -5.74
CA SER A 116 6.29 2.68 -4.41
C SER A 116 7.44 1.67 -4.38
N VAL A 117 7.63 0.88 -5.44
CA VAL A 117 8.75 -0.07 -5.55
C VAL A 117 10.08 0.67 -5.66
N GLU A 118 10.14 1.73 -6.48
CA GLU A 118 11.31 2.59 -6.62
C GLU A 118 11.71 3.24 -5.29
N LEU A 119 10.75 3.83 -4.58
CA LEU A 119 10.97 4.46 -3.27
C LEU A 119 11.40 3.44 -2.22
N ALA A 120 10.74 2.27 -2.17
CA ALA A 120 11.09 1.20 -1.24
C ALA A 120 12.53 0.72 -1.43
N ALA A 121 12.98 0.53 -2.68
CA ALA A 121 14.35 0.13 -2.98
C ALA A 121 15.41 1.10 -2.44
N ASN A 122 15.05 2.38 -2.27
CA ASN A 122 15.93 3.44 -1.79
C ASN A 122 15.66 3.87 -0.34
N THR A 123 14.70 3.26 0.34
CA THR A 123 14.30 3.61 1.71
C THR A 123 14.90 2.60 2.69
N LYS A 124 15.56 3.11 3.75
CA LYS A 124 16.12 2.28 4.82
C LYS A 124 15.04 1.75 5.76
N GLY A 125 15.35 0.65 6.43
CA GLY A 125 14.46 -0.06 7.32
C GLY A 125 13.58 -1.06 6.58
N ILE A 126 12.44 -1.39 7.18
CA ILE A 126 11.49 -2.31 6.57
C ILE A 126 10.57 -1.49 5.68
N CYS A 127 10.38 -1.92 4.44
CA CYS A 127 9.35 -1.35 3.58
C CYS A 127 8.27 -2.40 3.32
N PHE A 128 7.01 -2.05 3.56
CA PHE A 128 5.87 -2.88 3.21
C PHE A 128 5.09 -2.23 2.08
N ILE A 129 4.88 -2.96 0.97
CA ILE A 129 4.07 -2.52 -0.16
C ILE A 129 2.80 -3.38 -0.21
N ARG A 130 1.67 -2.75 0.07
CA ARG A 130 0.35 -3.38 0.07
C ARG A 130 -0.26 -3.34 -1.32
N ILE A 131 -0.37 -4.50 -1.97
CA ILE A 131 -0.86 -4.63 -3.35
C ILE A 131 -2.26 -5.24 -3.37
N THR A 132 -3.15 -4.61 -4.11
CA THR A 132 -4.53 -5.10 -4.29
C THR A 132 -4.61 -6.06 -5.50
N ARG A 133 -5.58 -6.98 -5.49
CA ARG A 133 -5.80 -7.97 -6.56
C ARG A 133 -6.53 -7.41 -7.80
N PRO A 134 -7.67 -6.69 -7.69
CA PRO A 134 -8.39 -6.21 -8.86
C PRO A 134 -7.58 -5.25 -9.72
N GLU A 135 -7.84 -5.25 -11.02
CA GLU A 135 -7.35 -4.22 -11.92
C GLU A 135 -7.99 -2.87 -11.58
N LEU A 136 -7.17 -1.86 -11.35
CA LEU A 136 -7.59 -0.51 -11.01
C LEU A 136 -7.25 0.44 -12.15
N LYS A 137 -8.09 1.46 -12.35
CA LYS A 137 -7.85 2.49 -13.36
C LYS A 137 -6.58 3.29 -13.00
N VAL A 138 -5.77 3.64 -13.99
CA VAL A 138 -4.66 4.58 -13.80
C VAL A 138 -5.22 5.99 -13.60
N ILE A 139 -4.84 6.62 -12.49
CA ILE A 139 -5.32 7.96 -12.09
C ILE A 139 -4.21 9.00 -12.04
N TYR A 140 -2.95 8.58 -12.00
CA TYR A 140 -1.79 9.49 -12.04
C TYR A 140 -1.13 9.50 -13.42
N ASP A 141 -0.57 10.64 -13.78
CA ASP A 141 0.31 10.75 -14.95
C ASP A 141 1.61 9.95 -14.73
N PRO A 142 2.22 9.35 -15.77
CA PRO A 142 3.45 8.56 -15.63
C PRO A 142 4.63 9.32 -15.00
N ASP A 143 4.68 10.64 -15.20
CA ASP A 143 5.72 11.53 -14.68
C ASP A 143 5.37 12.11 -13.28
N GLU A 144 4.24 11.70 -12.70
CA GLU A 144 3.83 12.13 -11.37
C GLU A 144 4.87 11.72 -10.32
N LYS A 145 5.27 12.69 -9.49
CA LYS A 145 6.30 12.49 -8.46
C LYS A 145 5.68 12.07 -7.14
N PHE A 146 6.27 11.05 -6.52
CA PHE A 146 5.88 10.56 -5.20
C PHE A 146 7.04 10.67 -4.23
N GLU A 147 6.72 10.95 -2.97
CA GLU A 147 7.67 11.05 -1.87
C GLU A 147 7.10 10.32 -0.66
N VAL A 148 7.98 9.73 0.15
CA VAL A 148 7.57 9.03 1.38
C VAL A 148 6.95 10.03 2.36
N GLY A 149 5.77 9.71 2.90
CA GLY A 149 5.07 10.57 3.84
C GLY A 149 4.26 11.70 3.18
N VAL A 150 4.31 11.82 1.85
CA VAL A 150 3.55 12.83 1.11
C VAL A 150 2.36 12.17 0.45
N ALA A 151 1.20 12.75 0.69
CA ALA A 151 -0.06 12.23 0.24
C ALA A 151 -0.65 13.12 -0.88
N LYS A 152 -1.42 12.55 -1.80
CA LYS A 152 -1.81 13.21 -3.06
C LYS A 152 -3.28 13.58 -3.10
N VAL A 153 -3.57 14.81 -3.54
CA VAL A 153 -4.93 15.31 -3.76
C VAL A 153 -5.41 14.90 -5.14
N VAL A 154 -6.31 13.92 -5.24
CA VAL A 154 -6.75 13.39 -6.55
C VAL A 154 -8.01 14.06 -7.11
N ARG A 155 -8.74 14.79 -6.25
CA ARG A 155 -9.94 15.55 -6.60
C ARG A 155 -10.13 16.67 -5.58
N GLN A 156 -10.60 17.82 -6.01
CA GLN A 156 -10.93 18.95 -5.14
C GLN A 156 -11.85 19.95 -5.87
N SER A 157 -12.68 20.66 -5.10
CA SER A 157 -13.52 21.77 -5.53
C SER A 157 -13.68 22.81 -4.41
N TYR A 158 -13.92 24.06 -4.78
CA TYR A 158 -14.23 25.13 -3.83
C TYR A 158 -15.51 24.88 -3.01
N SER A 159 -16.42 24.04 -3.51
CA SER A 159 -17.71 23.75 -2.87
C SER A 159 -17.67 22.52 -1.95
N ASP A 160 -16.52 21.86 -1.79
CA ASP A 160 -16.41 20.62 -1.04
C ASP A 160 -16.84 20.80 0.43
N LYS A 161 -17.45 19.75 0.99
CA LYS A 161 -17.97 19.74 2.39
C LYS A 161 -17.24 18.78 3.30
N VAL A 162 -16.61 17.76 2.72
CA VAL A 162 -15.94 16.68 3.44
C VAL A 162 -14.65 16.32 2.71
N THR A 163 -13.66 15.87 3.48
CA THR A 163 -12.44 15.24 2.97
C THR A 163 -12.61 13.74 3.13
N VAL A 164 -12.49 12.99 2.03
CA VAL A 164 -12.53 11.52 2.04
C VAL A 164 -11.12 11.01 1.79
N ILE A 165 -10.66 10.11 2.65
CA ILE A 165 -9.34 9.50 2.55
C ILE A 165 -9.54 8.04 2.15
N GLY A 166 -8.93 7.64 1.04
CA GLY A 166 -9.01 6.29 0.49
C GLY A 166 -7.64 5.83 -0.01
N ALA A 167 -7.45 4.51 -0.12
CA ALA A 167 -6.23 3.92 -0.63
C ALA A 167 -6.54 2.58 -1.32
N GLY A 168 -5.80 2.24 -2.37
CA GLY A 168 -6.13 1.08 -3.18
C GLY A 168 -7.55 1.19 -3.73
N VAL A 169 -8.32 0.11 -3.61
CA VAL A 169 -9.72 0.02 -4.08
C VAL A 169 -10.59 1.13 -3.49
N THR A 170 -10.45 1.46 -2.21
CA THR A 170 -11.36 2.41 -1.56
C THR A 170 -11.17 3.84 -2.08
N LEU A 171 -10.03 4.15 -2.70
CA LEU A 171 -9.84 5.43 -3.39
C LEU A 171 -10.69 5.50 -4.66
N HIS A 172 -10.78 4.41 -5.41
CA HIS A 172 -11.62 4.33 -6.62
C HIS A 172 -13.11 4.39 -6.26
N GLU A 173 -13.51 3.70 -5.20
CA GLU A 173 -14.88 3.81 -4.66
C GLU A 173 -15.20 5.24 -4.20
N ALA A 174 -14.25 5.93 -3.55
CA ALA A 174 -14.43 7.32 -3.15
C ALA A 174 -14.59 8.27 -4.36
N LEU A 175 -13.83 8.04 -5.45
CA LEU A 175 -13.97 8.81 -6.69
C LEU A 175 -15.32 8.56 -7.36
N ALA A 176 -15.76 7.30 -7.44
CA ALA A 176 -17.06 6.94 -7.99
C ALA A 176 -18.22 7.54 -7.16
N ALA A 177 -18.13 7.49 -5.83
CA ALA A 177 -19.09 8.13 -4.94
C ALA A 177 -19.13 9.65 -5.14
N ALA A 178 -17.98 10.29 -5.37
CA ALA A 178 -17.93 11.71 -5.67
C ALA A 178 -18.58 12.05 -7.02
N ASP A 179 -18.40 11.22 -8.05
CA ASP A 179 -19.10 11.37 -9.34
C ASP A 179 -20.62 11.25 -9.19
N GLN A 180 -21.07 10.26 -8.40
CA GLN A 180 -22.50 10.09 -8.12
C GLN A 180 -23.08 11.31 -7.41
N LEU A 181 -22.43 11.79 -6.34
CA LEU A 181 -22.88 12.97 -5.59
C LEU A 181 -22.93 14.24 -6.45
N ALA A 182 -22.00 14.40 -7.39
CA ALA A 182 -22.01 15.52 -8.33
C ALA A 182 -23.21 15.45 -9.30
N SER A 183 -23.52 14.26 -9.82
CA SER A 183 -24.63 14.05 -10.78
C SER A 183 -26.02 14.22 -10.17
N GLU A 184 -26.20 13.95 -8.88
CA GLU A 184 -27.46 14.14 -8.17
C GLU A 184 -27.76 15.62 -7.85
N GLY A 185 -26.92 16.57 -8.31
CA GLY A 185 -27.01 17.98 -7.94
C GLY A 185 -26.76 18.21 -6.44
N LYS A 186 -26.30 17.19 -5.71
CA LYS A 186 -26.00 17.23 -4.27
C LYS A 186 -24.62 17.81 -4.02
N SER A 187 -24.33 18.96 -4.63
CA SER A 187 -23.26 19.82 -4.15
C SER A 187 -23.60 20.49 -2.81
N SER A 188 -24.82 20.37 -2.25
CA SER A 188 -25.17 21.22 -1.09
C SER A 188 -26.43 20.94 -0.23
N SER A 189 -27.05 19.75 -0.12
CA SER A 189 -28.28 19.67 0.73
C SER A 189 -28.61 18.41 1.52
N TRP A 190 -27.89 17.30 1.40
CA TRP A 190 -28.25 16.05 2.08
C TRP A 190 -27.24 15.62 3.15
N TRP A 191 -27.00 16.47 4.13
CA TRP A 191 -26.51 16.02 5.43
C TRP A 191 -27.19 16.86 6.52
N PRO A 192 -28.11 16.30 7.32
CA PRO A 192 -28.72 17.02 8.44
C PRO A 192 -27.70 17.11 9.58
N GLY A 193 -26.68 17.95 9.40
CA GLY A 193 -25.73 18.34 10.43
C GLY A 193 -26.20 19.62 11.09
N ARG A 194 -26.64 19.52 12.34
CA ARG A 194 -26.76 20.68 13.24
C ARG A 194 -25.46 21.48 13.22
N GLU A 195 -25.61 22.78 13.30
CA GLU A 195 -24.57 23.80 13.44
C GLU A 195 -23.33 23.30 14.19
N LEU A 196 -22.19 23.29 13.50
CA LEU A 196 -20.90 23.45 14.14
C LEU A 196 -20.27 24.71 13.57
N HIS A 197 -20.14 25.69 14.46
CA HIS A 197 -19.67 27.03 14.21
C HIS A 197 -18.33 27.07 13.47
N HIS A 198 -18.25 28.04 12.56
CA HIS A 198 -17.07 28.59 11.90
C HIS A 198 -15.75 28.41 12.65
N LYS A 199 -14.83 27.65 12.04
CA LYS A 199 -13.42 28.06 11.89
C LYS A 199 -13.00 27.77 10.46
N GLN A 200 -12.58 28.83 9.76
CA GLN A 200 -11.97 28.76 8.43
C GLN A 200 -10.71 27.89 8.51
N CYS A 201 -10.72 26.75 7.83
CA CYS A 201 -9.52 26.07 7.34
C CYS A 201 -9.65 25.99 5.81
N PRO A 202 -8.59 26.32 5.05
CA PRO A 202 -8.68 26.38 3.60
C PRO A 202 -8.71 24.95 3.00
N GLY A 203 -9.81 24.64 2.30
CA GLY A 203 -9.87 23.62 1.23
C GLY A 203 -9.99 22.15 1.65
N PRO A 204 -11.04 21.42 1.22
CA PRO A 204 -11.12 19.97 1.40
C PRO A 204 -10.32 19.20 0.35
N LEU A 205 -9.82 18.02 0.73
CA LEU A 205 -8.73 17.28 0.08
C LEU A 205 -9.15 15.80 -0.14
N PHE A 206 -8.89 15.19 -1.30
CA PHE A 206 -8.97 13.73 -1.46
C PHE A 206 -7.59 13.11 -1.45
N ILE A 207 -7.18 12.45 -0.36
CA ILE A 207 -5.78 12.04 -0.16
C ILE A 207 -5.55 10.56 -0.53
N GLY A 208 -4.65 10.29 -1.48
CA GLY A 208 -3.99 8.98 -1.67
C GLY A 208 -2.68 8.90 -0.89
N CYS A 209 -2.47 7.85 -0.09
CA CYS A 209 -1.40 7.77 0.91
C CYS A 209 -0.21 6.87 0.50
N LEU A 210 0.99 7.45 0.38
CA LEU A 210 2.24 6.76 0.76
C LEU A 210 2.65 7.34 2.11
N HIS A 211 2.50 6.59 3.20
CA HIS A 211 2.67 7.14 4.55
C HIS A 211 3.88 6.54 5.27
N ARG A 212 4.65 7.43 5.90
CA ARG A 212 5.45 7.15 7.08
C ARG A 212 4.74 7.86 8.22
N TRP A 213 4.24 7.10 9.19
CA TRP A 213 3.64 7.68 10.39
C TRP A 213 4.77 7.81 11.42
N ASP A 214 5.39 8.98 11.49
CA ASP A 214 6.30 9.34 12.59
C ASP A 214 5.49 9.73 13.85
#